data_AF-F3KW17-F1
#
_entry.id   AF-F3KW17-F1
#
_cell.length_a   1.000
_cell.length_b   1.000
_cell.length_c   1.000
_cell.angle_alpha   90.00
_cell.angle_beta   90.00
_cell.angle_gamma   90.00
#
_symmetry.space_group_name_H-M   'P 1'
#
loop_
_entity.id
_entity.type
_entity.pdbx_description
1 polymer ?
#
loop_
_entity_poly.entity_id
_entity_poly.type
_entity_poly.pdbx_seq_one_letter_code
_entity_poly.pdbx_strand_id
1 'polypeptide(L)'
;MTGDARTDHTHQEFVDLVNATSAAAPADKLIVYQQLVAHTVEHFGQEERWMLACGIAPDYCHFSQHKNVLDVMKEVERRALAGETEYIGSMIEALVEWFPGHANSMDAGLVAFLQEKGYDTSEEAFHAGPPKGSDEATLACTHHAPGESCA
;
A
#
# COMPACT_ATOMS: atom_id res chain seq x y z
N MET A 1 -1.12 -12.28 -4.69
CA MET A 1 -1.13 -11.94 -6.13
C MET A 1 -2.54 -11.51 -6.47
N THR A 2 -2.67 -10.27 -6.90
CA THR A 2 -3.89 -9.52 -7.22
C THR A 2 -4.36 -9.77 -8.65
N GLY A 3 -3.49 -10.27 -9.53
CA GLY A 3 -3.81 -10.52 -10.94
C GLY A 3 -3.51 -9.34 -11.86
N ASP A 4 -2.99 -8.23 -11.35
CA ASP A 4 -2.36 -7.15 -12.11
C ASP A 4 -0.84 -7.27 -12.00
N ALA A 5 -0.14 -7.30 -13.15
CA ALA A 5 1.30 -7.55 -13.18
C ALA A 5 2.11 -6.43 -12.52
N ARG A 6 1.64 -5.18 -12.57
CA ARG A 6 2.36 -4.05 -11.97
C ARG A 6 2.21 -4.06 -10.46
N THR A 7 1.00 -4.22 -9.95
CA THR A 7 0.75 -4.37 -8.50
C THR A 7 1.47 -5.58 -7.94
N ASP A 8 1.42 -6.73 -8.63
CA ASP A 8 2.08 -7.96 -8.17
C ASP A 8 3.61 -7.83 -8.13
N HIS A 9 4.21 -7.11 -9.07
CA HIS A 9 5.64 -6.79 -9.02
C HIS A 9 5.99 -5.91 -7.82
N THR A 10 5.25 -4.82 -7.60
CA THR A 10 5.46 -3.92 -6.45
C THR A 10 5.29 -4.67 -5.13
N HIS A 11 4.31 -5.58 -5.03
CA HIS A 11 4.12 -6.41 -3.84
C HIS A 11 5.27 -7.39 -3.61
N GLN A 12 5.84 -7.95 -4.67
CA GLN A 12 7.01 -8.83 -4.55
C GLN A 12 8.23 -8.05 -4.06
N GLU A 13 8.48 -6.85 -4.59
CA GLU A 13 9.56 -5.97 -4.10
C GLU A 13 9.41 -5.64 -2.62
N PHE A 14 8.19 -5.34 -2.16
CA PHE A 14 7.89 -5.10 -0.75
C PHE A 14 8.25 -6.33 0.11
N VAL A 15 7.79 -7.52 -0.28
CA VAL A 15 8.08 -8.77 0.42
C VAL A 15 9.59 -9.06 0.45
N ASP A 16 10.29 -8.81 -0.65
CA ASP A 16 11.73 -8.99 -0.73
C ASP A 16 12.48 -8.05 0.22
N LEU A 17 12.05 -6.79 0.34
CA LEU A 17 12.62 -5.82 1.28
C LEU A 17 12.30 -6.13 2.74
N VAL A 18 11.11 -6.64 3.04
CA VAL A 18 10.75 -7.15 4.38
C VAL A 18 11.68 -8.31 4.76
N ASN A 19 11.87 -9.27 3.86
CA ASN A 19 12.76 -10.42 4.09
C ASN A 19 14.22 -9.98 4.23
N ALA A 20 14.68 -9.06 3.38
CA ALA A 20 16.03 -8.52 3.44
C ALA A 20 16.28 -7.78 4.77
N THR A 21 15.33 -6.97 5.23
CA THR A 21 15.43 -6.26 6.52
C THR A 21 15.49 -7.24 7.69
N SER A 22 14.67 -8.29 7.66
CA SER A 22 14.67 -9.35 8.68
C SER A 22 16.03 -10.04 8.77
N ALA A 23 16.60 -10.41 7.62
CA ALA A 23 17.86 -11.13 7.50
C ALA A 23 19.12 -10.25 7.64
N ALA A 24 18.98 -8.92 7.57
CA ALA A 24 20.11 -7.99 7.62
C ALA A 24 20.89 -8.11 8.93
N ALA A 25 22.22 -8.01 8.82
CA ALA A 25 23.11 -7.89 9.97
C ALA A 25 22.79 -6.60 10.76
N PRO A 26 23.05 -6.56 12.08
CA PRO A 26 22.72 -5.38 12.90
C PRO A 26 23.27 -4.05 12.35
N ALA A 27 24.47 -4.06 11.76
CA ALA A 27 25.10 -2.87 11.21
C ALA A 27 24.41 -2.33 9.94
N ASP A 28 23.74 -3.20 9.17
CA ASP A 28 23.11 -2.86 7.89
C ASP A 28 21.58 -2.71 8.03
N LYS A 29 21.01 -3.15 9.15
CA LYS A 29 19.56 -3.26 9.36
C LYS A 29 18.82 -1.95 9.14
N LEU A 30 19.36 -0.83 9.62
CA LEU A 30 18.78 0.50 9.38
C LEU A 30 18.79 0.87 7.89
N ILE A 31 19.89 0.61 7.18
CA ILE A 31 20.02 0.97 5.76
C ILE A 31 18.97 0.22 4.92
N VAL A 32 18.82 -1.09 5.16
CA VAL A 32 17.83 -1.90 4.44
C VAL A 32 16.40 -1.50 4.84
N TYR A 33 16.17 -1.20 6.13
CA TYR A 33 14.88 -0.69 6.59
C TYR A 33 14.48 0.62 5.91
N GLN A 34 15.41 1.55 5.70
CA GLN A 34 15.14 2.80 4.98
C GLN A 34 14.76 2.55 3.51
N GLN A 35 15.31 1.52 2.88
CA GLN A 35 14.89 1.10 1.54
C GLN A 35 13.46 0.56 1.55
N LEU A 36 13.09 -0.23 2.55
CA LEU A 36 11.72 -0.67 2.76
C LEU A 36 10.76 0.52 2.96
N VAL A 37 11.12 1.51 3.79
CA VAL A 37 10.32 2.72 4.00
C VAL A 37 10.12 3.48 2.68
N ALA A 38 11.19 3.70 1.92
CA ALA A 38 11.14 4.41 0.65
C ALA A 38 10.25 3.69 -0.37
N HIS A 39 10.41 2.37 -0.52
CA HIS A 39 9.57 1.54 -1.37
C HIS A 39 8.09 1.61 -0.96
N THR A 40 7.80 1.49 0.33
CA THR A 40 6.42 1.54 0.85
C THR A 40 5.76 2.90 0.58
N VAL A 41 6.51 3.99 0.66
CA VAL A 41 6.01 5.34 0.29
C VAL A 41 5.66 5.41 -1.20
N GLU A 42 6.53 4.88 -2.07
CA GLU A 42 6.29 4.89 -3.51
C GLU A 42 5.11 3.98 -3.91
N HIS A 43 5.02 2.79 -3.30
CA HIS A 43 3.93 1.84 -3.49
C HIS A 43 2.58 2.47 -3.10
N PHE A 44 2.42 2.94 -1.86
CA PHE A 44 1.16 3.53 -1.43
C PHE A 44 0.82 4.78 -2.26
N GLY A 45 1.81 5.64 -2.51
CA GLY A 45 1.60 6.80 -3.37
C GLY A 45 1.16 6.45 -4.79
N GLN A 46 1.58 5.31 -5.34
CA GLN A 46 1.12 4.81 -6.65
C GLN A 46 -0.36 4.45 -6.61
N GLU A 47 -0.77 3.63 -5.65
CA GLU A 47 -2.17 3.21 -5.51
C GLU A 47 -3.08 4.39 -5.19
N GLU A 48 -2.66 5.31 -4.33
CA GLU A 48 -3.40 6.53 -4.01
C GLU A 48 -3.62 7.41 -5.26
N ARG A 49 -2.63 7.53 -6.15
CA ARG A 49 -2.82 8.24 -7.43
C ARG A 49 -3.88 7.56 -8.30
N TRP A 50 -3.89 6.23 -8.35
CA TRP A 50 -4.87 5.47 -9.12
C TRP A 50 -6.28 5.59 -8.54
N MET A 51 -6.39 5.52 -7.21
CA MET A 51 -7.65 5.74 -6.48
C MET A 51 -8.25 7.11 -6.82
N LEU A 52 -7.45 8.16 -6.72
CA LEU A 52 -7.88 9.53 -7.06
C LEU A 52 -8.25 9.67 -8.55
N ALA A 53 -7.46 9.09 -9.44
CA ALA A 53 -7.72 9.13 -10.89
C ALA A 53 -9.07 8.47 -11.26
N CYS A 54 -9.48 7.47 -10.49
CA CYS A 54 -10.75 6.76 -10.70
C CYS A 54 -11.90 7.28 -9.83
N GLY A 55 -11.71 8.40 -9.13
CA GLY A 55 -12.76 9.08 -8.37
C GLY A 55 -13.01 8.51 -6.96
N ILE A 56 -12.13 7.67 -6.44
CA ILE A 56 -12.18 7.24 -5.03
C ILE A 56 -11.72 8.41 -4.16
N ALA A 57 -12.56 8.81 -3.21
CA ALA A 57 -12.32 9.98 -2.38
C ALA A 57 -11.20 9.75 -1.35
N PRO A 58 -10.43 10.79 -0.95
CA PRO A 58 -9.32 10.67 0.01
C PRO A 58 -9.72 10.21 1.43
N ASP A 59 -11.00 10.29 1.78
CA ASP A 59 -11.55 9.82 3.05
C ASP A 59 -11.92 8.32 3.02
N TYR A 60 -11.72 7.65 1.89
CA TYR A 60 -11.90 6.22 1.78
C TYR A 60 -10.88 5.46 2.64
N CYS A 61 -11.32 4.34 3.23
CA CYS A 61 -10.59 3.62 4.28
C CYS A 61 -9.18 3.16 3.88
N HIS A 62 -8.91 3.03 2.59
CA HIS A 62 -7.61 2.64 2.05
C HIS A 62 -6.51 3.66 2.36
N PHE A 63 -6.77 4.95 2.13
CA PHE A 63 -5.82 6.03 2.38
C PHE A 63 -5.39 6.08 3.86
N SER A 64 -6.34 5.90 4.79
CA SER A 64 -6.03 5.95 6.22
C SER A 64 -5.21 4.74 6.70
N GLN A 65 -5.43 3.55 6.13
CA GLN A 65 -4.58 2.38 6.41
C GLN A 65 -3.14 2.61 5.95
N HIS A 66 -2.93 3.09 4.71
CA HIS A 66 -1.62 3.46 4.18
C HIS A 66 -0.92 4.48 5.07
N LYS A 67 -1.63 5.57 5.41
CA LYS A 67 -1.10 6.62 6.27
C LYS A 67 -0.65 6.09 7.64
N ASN A 68 -1.49 5.27 8.29
CA ASN A 68 -1.18 4.73 9.62
C ASN A 68 0.07 3.85 9.60
N VAL A 69 0.22 2.99 8.58
CA VAL A 69 1.43 2.16 8.41
C VAL A 69 2.67 3.04 8.22
N LEU A 70 2.61 4.04 7.33
CA LEU A 70 3.74 4.93 7.08
C LEU A 70 4.13 5.79 8.29
N ASP A 71 3.16 6.24 9.08
CA ASP A 71 3.43 7.00 10.30
C ASP A 71 4.24 6.15 11.31
N VAL A 72 3.83 4.89 11.51
CA VAL A 72 4.53 3.97 12.41
C VAL A 72 5.92 3.64 11.86
N MET A 73 6.04 3.35 10.57
CA MET A 73 7.33 3.07 9.95
C MET A 73 8.33 4.22 10.09
N LYS A 74 7.87 5.47 9.87
CA LYS A 74 8.72 6.66 10.04
C LYS A 74 9.11 6.91 11.49
N GLU A 75 8.24 6.60 12.44
CA GLU A 75 8.59 6.68 13.86
C GLU A 75 9.64 5.63 14.25
N VAL A 76 9.54 4.40 13.72
CA VAL A 76 10.55 3.36 13.91
C VAL A 76 11.88 3.76 13.28
N GLU A 77 11.88 4.36 12.08
CA GLU A 77 13.09 4.90 11.46
C GLU A 77 13.74 5.97 12.34
N ARG A 78 12.95 6.92 12.84
CA ARG A 78 13.42 8.00 13.72
C ARG A 78 14.07 7.45 15.00
N ARG A 79 13.48 6.41 15.60
CA ARG A 79 14.02 5.73 16.78
C ARG A 79 15.29 4.93 16.49
N ALA A 80 15.33 4.22 15.37
CA ALA A 80 16.51 3.49 14.95
C ALA A 80 17.71 4.44 14.70
N LEU A 81 17.47 5.62 14.13
CA LEU A 81 18.47 6.68 14.01
C LEU A 81 18.98 7.20 15.37
N ALA A 82 18.18 7.09 16.43
CA ALA A 82 18.56 7.41 17.80
C ALA A 82 19.25 6.23 18.54
N GLY A 83 19.46 5.09 17.86
CA GLY A 83 20.11 3.89 18.39
C GLY A 83 19.14 2.80 18.87
N GLU A 84 17.83 3.04 18.86
CA GLU A 84 16.79 2.09 19.26
C GLU A 84 16.41 1.15 18.08
N THR A 85 17.40 0.41 17.54
CA THR A 85 17.25 -0.42 16.34
C THR A 85 16.36 -1.67 16.54
N GLU A 86 16.09 -2.05 17.78
CA GLU A 86 15.24 -3.19 18.13
C GLU A 86 13.80 -3.04 17.60
N TYR A 87 13.29 -1.81 17.50
CA TYR A 87 11.93 -1.56 17.01
C TYR A 87 11.74 -1.91 15.53
N ILE A 88 12.82 -1.99 14.75
CA ILE A 88 12.76 -2.49 13.36
C ILE A 88 12.24 -3.93 13.35
N GLY A 89 12.65 -4.77 14.30
CA GLY A 89 12.17 -6.15 14.39
C GLY A 89 10.67 -6.23 14.61
N SER A 90 10.15 -5.48 15.60
CA SER A 90 8.71 -5.42 15.87
C SER A 90 7.91 -4.85 14.69
N MET A 91 8.46 -3.87 13.97
CA MET A 91 7.83 -3.35 12.76
C MET A 91 7.72 -4.43 11.66
N ILE A 92 8.78 -5.21 11.44
CA ILE A 92 8.77 -6.28 10.44
C ILE A 92 7.73 -7.34 10.79
N GLU A 93 7.63 -7.74 12.06
CA GLU A 93 6.58 -8.68 12.53
C GLU A 93 5.17 -8.13 12.23
N ALA A 94 4.93 -6.85 12.55
CA ALA A 94 3.64 -6.21 12.28
C ALA A 94 3.31 -6.14 10.77
N LEU A 95 4.29 -5.85 9.91
CA LEU A 95 4.10 -5.84 8.45
C LEU A 95 3.79 -7.23 7.90
N VAL A 96 4.47 -8.28 8.39
CA VAL A 96 4.22 -9.67 7.98
C VAL A 96 2.80 -10.12 8.35
N GLU A 97 2.28 -9.66 9.49
CA GLU A 97 0.92 -9.95 9.91
C GLU A 97 -0.13 -9.17 9.10
N TRP A 98 0.11 -7.87 8.88
CA TRP A 98 -0.86 -6.97 8.25
C TRP A 98 -0.95 -7.13 6.72
N PHE A 99 0.19 -7.22 6.04
CA PHE A 99 0.26 -7.08 4.58
C PHE A 99 -0.54 -8.13 3.80
N PRO A 100 -0.54 -9.44 4.15
CA PRO A 100 -1.32 -10.43 3.40
C PRO A 100 -2.83 -10.15 3.44
N GLY A 101 -3.34 -9.63 4.56
CA GLY A 101 -4.75 -9.26 4.70
C GLY A 101 -5.10 -8.05 3.84
N HIS A 102 -4.24 -7.02 3.90
CA HIS A 102 -4.38 -5.80 3.09
C HIS A 102 -4.36 -6.11 1.58
N ALA A 103 -3.33 -6.83 1.11
CA ALA A 103 -3.15 -7.16 -0.29
C ALA A 103 -4.26 -8.03 -0.88
N ASN A 104 -4.78 -9.00 -0.13
CA ASN A 104 -5.85 -9.88 -0.60
C ASN A 104 -7.25 -9.26 -0.50
N SER A 105 -7.38 -8.07 0.10
CA SER A 105 -8.66 -7.38 0.23
C SER A 105 -8.67 -6.05 -0.50
N MET A 106 -7.98 -5.05 0.05
CA MET A 106 -8.04 -3.67 -0.42
C MET A 106 -7.33 -3.50 -1.76
N ASP A 107 -6.13 -4.05 -1.90
CA ASP A 107 -5.35 -3.91 -3.15
C ASP A 107 -5.96 -4.76 -4.26
N ALA A 108 -6.36 -6.00 -3.96
CA ALA A 108 -7.10 -6.83 -4.92
C ALA A 108 -8.43 -6.19 -5.36
N GLY A 109 -9.15 -5.55 -4.42
CA GLY A 109 -10.37 -4.80 -4.72
C GLY A 109 -10.11 -3.57 -5.59
N LEU A 110 -9.02 -2.85 -5.33
CA LEU A 110 -8.56 -1.74 -6.18
C LEU A 110 -8.24 -2.24 -7.59
N VAL A 111 -7.44 -3.29 -7.74
CA VAL A 111 -7.10 -3.86 -9.05
C VAL A 111 -8.35 -4.25 -9.84
N ALA A 112 -9.29 -4.95 -9.23
CA ALA A 112 -10.55 -5.34 -9.88
C ALA A 112 -11.35 -4.11 -10.36
N PHE A 113 -11.40 -3.07 -9.53
CA PHE A 113 -12.07 -1.81 -9.88
C PHE A 113 -11.37 -1.05 -11.01
N LEU A 114 -10.03 -0.97 -11.00
CA LEU A 114 -9.25 -0.34 -12.07
C LEU A 114 -9.51 -1.04 -13.42
N GLN A 115 -9.52 -2.37 -13.41
CA GLN A 115 -9.84 -3.19 -14.60
C GLN A 115 -11.27 -2.94 -15.10
N GLU A 116 -12.26 -2.88 -14.21
CA GLU A 116 -13.64 -2.56 -14.56
C GLU A 116 -13.76 -1.17 -15.22
N LYS A 117 -13.04 -0.17 -14.71
CA LYS A 117 -13.03 1.19 -15.25
C LYS A 117 -12.14 1.35 -16.49
N GLY A 118 -11.41 0.31 -16.89
CA GLY A 118 -10.49 0.36 -18.04
C GLY A 118 -9.28 1.27 -17.81
N TYR A 119 -8.83 1.37 -16.56
CA TYR A 119 -7.60 2.06 -16.20
C TYR A 119 -6.39 1.13 -16.40
N ASP A 120 -5.42 1.55 -17.19
CA ASP A 120 -4.16 0.85 -17.43
C ASP A 120 -3.16 1.21 -16.32
N THR A 121 -2.81 0.25 -15.48
CA THR A 121 -1.84 0.41 -14.39
C THR A 121 -0.43 0.63 -14.93
N SER A 122 -0.07 0.07 -16.09
CA SER A 122 1.27 0.22 -16.69
C SER A 122 1.50 1.61 -17.28
N GLU A 123 0.47 2.21 -17.87
CA GLU A 123 0.50 3.56 -18.43
C GLU A 123 0.03 4.64 -17.42
N GLU A 124 -0.55 4.22 -16.29
CA GLU A 124 -1.25 5.10 -15.32
C GLU A 124 -2.33 5.99 -15.97
N ALA A 125 -3.09 5.44 -16.92
CA ALA A 125 -4.06 6.19 -17.72
C ALA A 125 -5.28 5.36 -18.15
N PHE A 126 -6.38 6.03 -18.51
CA PHE A 126 -7.55 5.37 -19.12
C PHE A 126 -7.36 5.19 -20.64
N HIS A 127 -7.62 3.98 -21.15
CA HIS A 127 -7.49 3.68 -22.59
C HIS A 127 -8.42 4.47 -23.52
N ALA A 128 -9.55 4.99 -23.02
CA ALA A 128 -10.55 5.73 -23.81
C ALA A 128 -10.86 7.15 -23.26
N GLY A 129 -9.97 7.68 -22.40
CA GLY A 129 -10.26 8.86 -21.56
C GLY A 129 -11.08 8.49 -20.32
N PRO A 130 -11.15 9.37 -19.30
CA PRO A 130 -11.84 9.06 -18.05
C PRO A 130 -13.34 8.78 -18.30
N PRO A 131 -13.94 7.80 -17.61
CA PRO A 131 -15.36 7.48 -17.78
C PRO A 131 -16.23 8.72 -17.54
N LYS A 132 -17.20 8.96 -18.43
CA LYS A 132 -18.16 10.07 -18.29
C LYS A 132 -19.22 9.69 -17.25
N GLY A 133 -19.15 10.29 -16.07
CA GLY A 133 -20.21 10.22 -15.05
C GLY A 133 -19.73 9.67 -13.71
N SER A 134 -20.20 10.30 -12.64
CA SER A 134 -20.03 9.92 -11.25
C SER A 134 -20.92 8.71 -10.91
N ASP A 135 -20.57 7.53 -11.39
CA ASP A 135 -21.05 6.32 -10.72
C ASP A 135 -20.23 6.20 -9.43
N GLU A 136 -20.87 6.44 -8.28
CA GLU A 136 -20.29 6.20 -6.96
C GLU A 136 -19.74 4.76 -6.93
N ALA A 137 -18.43 4.67 -7.00
CA ALA A 137 -17.69 3.43 -6.97
C ALA A 137 -17.83 2.83 -5.57
N THR A 138 -18.62 1.78 -5.45
CA THR A 138 -18.72 0.99 -4.23
C THR A 138 -17.62 -0.08 -4.23
N LEU A 139 -16.37 0.32 -3.96
CA LEU A 139 -15.38 -0.66 -3.47
C LEU A 139 -15.83 -1.11 -2.09
N ALA A 140 -15.84 -2.43 -1.88
CA ALA A 140 -16.08 -2.99 -0.56
C ALA A 140 -14.78 -2.94 0.26
N CYS A 141 -14.72 -2.11 1.30
CA CYS A 141 -13.76 -2.29 2.40
C CYS A 141 -14.22 -3.50 3.23
N THR A 142 -13.30 -4.36 3.66
CA THR A 142 -13.60 -5.57 4.47
C THR A 142 -14.27 -5.30 5.83
N HIS A 143 -14.44 -4.02 6.19
CA HIS A 143 -15.05 -3.61 7.45
C HIS A 143 -16.34 -2.78 7.29
N HIS A 144 -16.79 -2.43 6.07
CA HIS A 144 -17.99 -1.61 5.88
C HIS A 144 -18.79 -1.96 4.63
N ALA A 145 -20.11 -1.89 4.74
CA ALA A 145 -21.00 -2.04 3.60
C ALA A 145 -20.86 -0.83 2.65
N PRO A 146 -21.13 -1.01 1.35
CA PRO A 146 -21.18 0.11 0.41
C PRO A 146 -22.15 1.20 0.90
N GLY A 147 -21.62 2.41 1.16
CA GLY A 147 -22.37 3.60 1.59
C GLY A 147 -22.16 4.06 3.04
N GLU A 148 -21.31 3.41 3.83
CA GLU A 148 -20.96 3.87 5.18
C GLU A 148 -19.63 4.65 5.18
N SER A 149 -19.62 5.86 5.75
CA SER A 149 -18.36 6.61 5.93
C SER A 149 -17.52 5.96 7.01
N CYS A 150 -16.22 5.85 6.78
CA CYS A 150 -15.28 5.43 7.81
C CYS A 150 -15.12 6.56 8.83
N ALA A 151 -15.71 6.38 10.01
CA ALA A 151 -15.53 7.26 11.16
C ALA A 151 -14.26 6.92 11.94
#